data_AF-A0A0D2E8V2-F1
#
_entry.id   AF-A0A0D2E8V2-F1
#
_cell.length_a   1.000
_cell.length_b   1.000
_cell.length_c   1.000
_cell.angle_alpha   90.00
_cell.angle_beta   90.00
_cell.angle_gamma   90.00
#
_symmetry.space_group_name_H-M   'P 1'
#
loop_
_entity.id
_entity.type
_entity.pdbx_description
1 polymer ?
#
loop_
_entity_poly.entity_id
_entity_poly.type
_entity_poly.pdbx_seq_one_letter_code
_entity_poly.pdbx_strand_id
1 'polypeptide(L)'
;MDQEKLEPISHTTPGPRQHNESPSQKTAWPRWDRKGKEKSTIARMCTWVVDHQISISLNLISMLFFLHIFFPSARHHTQKFFRISYYNPATGNFALGWDDIFFVFYWTIAFTGLRCATMDYVLAPLAGTLGIKKKKPKVRFAEQAWILCYYTVSWCIGMYIIYNSDYWLNLRALWRTWPAREMEGIAKWYYLVQFGFWLQQIVVVNIEERRKDHWQMFTHHIFTCSLIFTSYGYHQYRVGTLILCLMDFADIILPLAKILKYLHFELACDIAFGVFMVSWFLLRHILYNMVWYSIYAHIPQEIRYGCYRGSVQDLEGPIATPNDWDHLIQPFKNPVGLVCWNNSIKWGFLSMLAALQFILIIWFGMIVRVAYKVITGKGAEDVRSDDEDGEEDEDEVEDDKAKLCVDPQEEYLETEVLSTDPDFSLSKTSKSRTKSRSKSKSTSPSSSSKGRRSSSESVTASSTSGVRRKQKHDSAHSSGVNLLGPSSDRKELLGRIGCDKGSNSD
;
A
#
# COMPACT_ATOMS: atom_id res chain seq x y z
N MET A 1 -39.22 73.88 -4.58
CA MET A 1 -37.99 74.20 -3.85
C MET A 1 -37.71 72.97 -3.00
N ASP A 2 -36.69 72.15 -3.29
CA ASP A 2 -35.47 72.46 -4.06
C ASP A 2 -35.10 71.42 -5.14
N GLN A 3 -33.87 71.51 -5.65
CA GLN A 3 -33.50 71.15 -7.02
C GLN A 3 -33.24 69.66 -7.29
N GLU A 4 -33.72 69.24 -8.46
CA GLU A 4 -33.24 68.12 -9.25
C GLU A 4 -31.73 68.22 -9.55
N LYS A 5 -31.02 67.08 -9.59
CA LYS A 5 -29.60 67.02 -9.99
C LYS A 5 -29.30 65.72 -10.74
N LEU A 6 -28.62 65.86 -11.88
CA LEU A 6 -28.39 64.80 -12.87
C LEU A 6 -27.12 63.96 -12.64
N GLU A 7 -27.20 62.71 -13.12
CA GLU A 7 -26.10 61.85 -13.61
C GLU A 7 -25.02 61.33 -12.62
N PRO A 8 -24.25 60.26 -12.98
CA PRO A 8 -24.15 59.59 -14.29
C PRO A 8 -24.49 58.08 -14.33
N ILE A 9 -24.67 57.56 -15.55
CA ILE A 9 -24.74 56.13 -15.85
C ILE A 9 -23.31 55.56 -15.96
N SER A 10 -23.02 54.46 -15.26
CA SER A 10 -21.79 53.67 -15.45
C SER A 10 -22.10 52.31 -16.08
N HIS A 11 -21.60 52.08 -17.29
CA HIS A 11 -21.72 50.78 -17.97
C HIS A 11 -20.75 49.75 -17.36
N THR A 12 -21.28 48.75 -16.65
CA THR A 12 -20.50 47.59 -16.22
C THR A 12 -20.60 46.47 -17.26
N THR A 13 -19.57 46.30 -18.09
CA THR A 13 -19.53 45.26 -19.13
C THR A 13 -19.57 43.86 -18.51
N PRO A 14 -20.41 42.92 -18.99
CA PRO A 14 -20.38 41.55 -18.51
C PRO A 14 -19.07 40.86 -18.91
N GLY A 15 -18.34 40.33 -17.92
CA GLY A 15 -17.10 39.60 -18.15
C GLY A 15 -17.33 38.28 -18.91
N PRO A 16 -16.33 37.80 -19.69
CA PRO A 16 -16.49 36.60 -20.50
C PRO A 16 -16.66 35.34 -19.64
N ARG A 17 -17.71 34.55 -19.91
CA ARG A 17 -17.88 33.21 -19.35
C ARG A 17 -16.71 32.33 -19.78
N GLN A 18 -15.91 31.84 -18.83
CA GLN A 18 -14.84 30.88 -19.12
C GLN A 18 -15.41 29.47 -19.38
N HIS A 19 -15.91 29.23 -20.58
CA HIS A 19 -16.00 27.87 -21.11
C HIS A 19 -14.58 27.34 -21.34
N ASN A 20 -14.01 26.65 -20.35
CA ASN A 20 -12.70 26.01 -20.50
C ASN A 20 -12.53 24.74 -19.65
N GLU A 21 -13.61 23.97 -19.45
CA GLU A 21 -13.49 22.59 -19.01
C GLU A 21 -12.93 21.74 -20.17
N SER A 22 -11.66 21.37 -20.07
CA SER A 22 -11.04 20.45 -21.04
C SER A 22 -11.54 19.01 -20.81
N PRO A 23 -11.64 18.15 -21.86
CA PRO A 23 -12.21 16.81 -21.74
C PRO A 23 -11.48 15.83 -20.78
N SER A 24 -10.34 16.24 -20.22
CA SER A 24 -9.44 15.39 -19.42
C SER A 24 -9.84 15.22 -17.95
N GLN A 25 -10.86 15.94 -17.43
CA GLN A 25 -11.11 16.01 -15.98
C GLN A 25 -12.02 14.90 -15.39
N LYS A 26 -12.40 13.88 -16.17
CA LYS A 26 -13.25 12.77 -15.72
C LYS A 26 -12.46 11.59 -15.12
N THR A 27 -11.65 11.88 -14.10
CA THR A 27 -11.05 10.86 -13.23
C THR A 27 -12.07 10.36 -12.19
N ALA A 28 -12.06 9.07 -11.86
CA ALA A 28 -12.95 8.48 -10.85
C ALA A 28 -12.44 8.64 -9.40
N TRP A 29 -11.25 9.20 -9.23
CA TRP A 29 -10.55 9.35 -7.96
C TRP A 29 -11.16 10.44 -7.05
N PRO A 30 -11.22 10.24 -5.72
CA PRO A 30 -11.60 11.29 -4.80
C PRO A 30 -10.56 12.41 -4.80
N ARG A 31 -10.94 13.61 -5.29
CA ARG A 31 -10.22 14.84 -4.99
C ARG A 31 -10.41 15.13 -3.50
N TRP A 32 -9.41 14.83 -2.67
CA TRP A 32 -9.44 15.11 -1.23
C TRP A 32 -9.56 16.62 -0.96
N ASP A 33 -10.78 17.10 -0.70
CA ASP A 33 -11.00 18.47 -0.23
C ASP A 33 -10.67 18.59 1.27
N ARG A 34 -9.36 18.55 1.55
CA ARG A 34 -8.82 18.74 2.90
C ARG A 34 -9.01 20.19 3.35
N LYS A 35 -10.16 20.44 3.98
CA LYS A 35 -10.48 21.65 4.76
C LYS A 35 -9.30 22.01 5.70
N GLY A 36 -8.63 23.13 5.39
CA GLY A 36 -7.82 23.88 6.36
C GLY A 36 -6.28 23.81 6.22
N LYS A 37 -5.70 25.01 6.25
CA LYS A 37 -4.27 25.37 6.44
C LYS A 37 -3.32 25.02 5.30
N GLU A 38 -2.26 25.84 5.21
CA GLU A 38 -1.48 26.06 4.00
C GLU A 38 -0.72 24.81 3.53
N LYS A 39 -1.02 24.36 2.31
CA LYS A 39 -0.32 23.23 1.68
C LYS A 39 1.08 23.68 1.27
N SER A 40 2.09 23.22 2.02
CA SER A 40 3.52 23.28 1.64
C SER A 40 3.72 22.95 0.15
N THR A 41 4.71 23.58 -0.49
CA THR A 41 5.01 23.39 -1.93
C THR A 41 5.16 21.91 -2.29
N ILE A 42 5.84 21.13 -1.44
CA ILE A 42 6.00 19.68 -1.57
C ILE A 42 4.62 18.97 -1.60
N ALA A 43 3.72 19.32 -0.68
CA ALA A 43 2.38 18.71 -0.64
C ALA A 43 1.57 19.03 -1.91
N ARG A 44 1.68 20.24 -2.45
CA ARG A 44 1.05 20.61 -3.74
C ARG A 44 1.64 19.82 -4.91
N MET A 45 2.96 19.62 -4.94
CA MET A 45 3.62 18.80 -5.96
C MET A 45 3.21 17.33 -5.87
N CYS A 46 3.13 16.76 -4.66
CA CYS A 46 2.65 15.40 -4.46
C CYS A 46 1.20 15.21 -4.96
N THR A 47 0.28 16.13 -4.61
CA THR A 47 -1.10 16.07 -5.14
C THR A 47 -1.12 16.11 -6.66
N TRP A 48 -0.37 17.03 -7.29
CA TRP A 48 -0.29 17.11 -8.76
C TRP A 48 0.22 15.82 -9.40
N VAL A 49 1.24 15.17 -8.82
CA VAL A 49 1.76 13.88 -9.32
C VAL A 49 0.73 12.76 -9.23
N VAL A 50 -0.10 12.74 -8.18
CA VAL A 50 -1.19 11.76 -8.04
C VAL A 50 -2.29 12.02 -9.08
N ASP A 51 -2.73 13.27 -9.21
CA ASP A 51 -3.79 13.66 -10.16
C ASP A 51 -3.40 13.40 -11.64
N HIS A 52 -2.10 13.38 -11.95
CA HIS A 52 -1.58 13.29 -13.32
C HIS A 52 -0.84 11.96 -13.63
N GLN A 53 -1.04 10.89 -12.85
CA GLN A 53 -0.36 9.59 -13.04
C GLN A 53 -0.35 9.08 -14.49
N ILE A 54 -1.51 9.11 -15.16
CA ILE A 54 -1.65 8.69 -16.58
C ILE A 54 -0.80 9.59 -17.47
N SER A 55 -0.96 10.92 -17.35
CA SER A 55 -0.24 11.90 -18.17
C SER A 55 1.28 11.81 -17.98
N ILE A 56 1.77 11.70 -16.75
CA ILE A 56 3.20 11.54 -16.44
C ILE A 56 3.74 10.25 -17.06
N SER A 57 3.03 9.13 -16.88
CA SER A 57 3.47 7.83 -17.40
C SER A 57 3.47 7.80 -18.94
N LEU A 58 2.41 8.29 -19.58
CA LEU A 58 2.31 8.40 -21.04
C LEU A 58 3.34 9.36 -21.62
N ASN A 59 3.61 10.50 -20.99
CA ASN A 59 4.60 11.46 -21.47
C ASN A 59 6.03 10.90 -21.37
N LEU A 60 6.39 10.24 -20.26
CA LEU A 60 7.70 9.62 -20.08
C LEU A 60 7.92 8.48 -21.10
N ILE A 61 6.92 7.62 -21.28
CA ILE A 61 6.98 6.52 -22.27
C ILE A 61 7.00 7.06 -23.70
N SER A 62 6.18 8.05 -24.04
CA SER A 62 6.14 8.66 -25.38
C SER A 62 7.43 9.40 -25.71
N MET A 63 8.02 10.12 -24.76
CA MET A 63 9.35 10.74 -24.91
C MET A 63 10.43 9.69 -25.17
N LEU A 64 10.40 8.56 -24.45
CA LEU A 64 11.34 7.46 -24.64
C LEU A 64 11.19 6.79 -26.02
N PHE A 65 9.95 6.56 -26.48
CA PHE A 65 9.67 6.08 -27.84
C PHE A 65 10.12 7.09 -28.91
N PHE A 66 9.86 8.38 -28.71
CA PHE A 66 10.29 9.45 -29.62
C PHE A 66 11.83 9.49 -29.74
N LEU A 67 12.54 9.46 -28.61
CA LEU A 67 14.01 9.38 -28.60
C LEU A 67 14.53 8.10 -29.28
N HIS A 68 13.86 6.97 -29.11
CA HIS A 68 14.24 5.71 -29.75
C HIS A 68 14.03 5.72 -31.27
N ILE A 69 12.88 6.24 -31.73
CA ILE A 69 12.52 6.27 -33.15
C ILE A 69 13.35 7.31 -33.89
N PHE A 70 13.33 8.57 -33.44
CA PHE A 70 13.86 9.71 -34.21
C PHE A 70 15.35 9.97 -34.04
N PHE A 71 16.01 9.45 -32.98
CA PHE A 71 17.43 9.70 -32.72
C PHE A 71 18.26 8.39 -32.74
N PRO A 72 18.80 7.97 -33.90
CA PRO A 72 19.63 6.78 -34.01
C PRO A 72 20.78 6.73 -32.98
N SER A 73 21.44 7.86 -32.72
CA SER A 73 22.53 7.98 -31.73
C SER A 73 22.08 7.69 -30.29
N ALA A 74 20.79 7.87 -29.96
CA ALA A 74 20.23 7.56 -28.65
C ALA A 74 19.86 6.07 -28.49
N ARG A 75 19.77 5.29 -29.58
CA ARG A 75 19.25 3.92 -29.56
C ARG A 75 20.05 2.97 -28.66
N HIS A 76 21.37 3.13 -28.55
CA HIS A 76 22.21 2.34 -27.63
C HIS A 76 21.75 2.45 -26.17
N HIS A 77 21.20 3.60 -25.77
CA HIS A 77 20.70 3.84 -24.41
C HIS A 77 19.22 3.49 -24.29
N THR A 78 18.38 3.86 -25.27
CA THR A 78 16.93 3.61 -25.20
C THR A 78 16.55 2.14 -25.42
N GLN A 79 17.35 1.35 -26.14
CA GLN A 79 17.09 -0.11 -26.32
C GLN A 79 17.02 -0.87 -24.99
N LYS A 80 17.79 -0.44 -23.97
CA LYS A 80 17.87 -1.09 -22.64
C LYS A 80 16.56 -1.02 -21.85
N PHE A 81 15.65 -0.12 -22.22
CA PHE A 81 14.32 0.00 -21.62
C PHE A 81 13.28 -0.90 -22.31
N PHE A 82 13.47 -1.19 -23.60
CA PHE A 82 12.51 -1.95 -24.43
C PHE A 82 12.85 -3.43 -24.62
N ARG A 83 14.10 -3.82 -24.36
CA ARG A 83 14.59 -5.19 -24.55
C ARG A 83 15.35 -5.68 -23.32
N ILE A 84 15.25 -6.98 -23.08
CA ILE A 84 16.01 -7.72 -22.07
C ILE A 84 17.50 -7.66 -22.45
N SER A 85 18.39 -7.28 -21.53
CA SER A 85 19.82 -7.10 -21.85
C SER A 85 20.59 -8.42 -21.86
N TYR A 86 21.79 -8.39 -22.48
CA TYR A 86 22.80 -9.46 -22.46
C TYR A 86 22.37 -10.82 -23.07
N TYR A 87 21.71 -10.81 -24.23
CA TYR A 87 21.44 -12.02 -25.02
C TYR A 87 22.74 -12.71 -25.50
N ASN A 88 22.87 -14.02 -25.26
CA ASN A 88 23.95 -14.86 -25.76
C ASN A 88 23.47 -15.70 -26.95
N PRO A 89 23.95 -15.44 -28.18
CA PRO A 89 23.52 -16.19 -29.37
C PRO A 89 24.02 -17.64 -29.41
N ALA A 90 25.00 -18.04 -28.57
CA ALA A 90 25.51 -19.41 -28.53
C ALA A 90 24.65 -20.34 -27.66
N THR A 91 23.90 -19.80 -26.69
CA THR A 91 23.04 -20.58 -25.77
C THR A 91 21.55 -20.26 -25.92
N GLY A 92 21.20 -19.15 -26.59
CA GLY A 92 19.82 -18.65 -26.68
C GLY A 92 19.30 -17.98 -25.39
N ASN A 93 20.14 -17.91 -24.35
CA ASN A 93 19.79 -17.38 -23.03
C ASN A 93 20.32 -15.96 -22.80
N PHE A 94 20.04 -15.39 -21.63
CA PHE A 94 20.41 -14.03 -21.27
C PHE A 94 21.23 -14.01 -19.98
N ALA A 95 22.38 -13.35 -19.98
CA ALA A 95 23.16 -13.12 -18.76
C ALA A 95 22.53 -12.02 -17.88
N LEU A 96 22.89 -11.95 -16.61
CA LEU A 96 22.36 -10.98 -15.64
C LEU A 96 23.31 -9.77 -15.51
N GLY A 97 22.83 -8.53 -15.48
CA GLY A 97 23.71 -7.38 -15.22
C GLY A 97 23.00 -6.03 -15.06
N TRP A 98 23.79 -4.96 -14.90
CA TRP A 98 23.28 -3.64 -14.51
C TRP A 98 22.27 -3.03 -15.49
N ASP A 99 22.44 -3.25 -16.80
CA ASP A 99 21.58 -2.62 -17.82
C ASP A 99 20.12 -3.10 -17.76
N ASP A 100 19.84 -4.20 -17.06
CA ASP A 100 18.47 -4.66 -16.81
C ASP A 100 17.68 -3.69 -15.91
N ILE A 101 18.34 -2.79 -15.17
CA ILE A 101 17.65 -1.79 -14.32
C ILE A 101 16.84 -0.78 -15.14
N PHE A 102 17.22 -0.52 -16.39
CA PHE A 102 16.47 0.36 -17.30
C PHE A 102 15.16 -0.29 -17.73
N PHE A 103 15.16 -1.60 -17.98
CA PHE A 103 13.97 -2.39 -18.27
C PHE A 103 13.03 -2.45 -17.05
N VAL A 104 13.59 -2.66 -15.85
CA VAL A 104 12.83 -2.59 -14.59
C VAL A 104 12.15 -1.24 -14.41
N PHE A 105 12.88 -0.13 -14.58
CA PHE A 105 12.35 1.22 -14.42
C PHE A 105 11.29 1.58 -15.48
N TYR A 106 11.44 1.10 -16.71
CA TYR A 106 10.39 1.17 -17.73
C TYR A 106 9.10 0.50 -17.26
N TRP A 107 9.18 -0.72 -16.71
CA TRP A 107 8.01 -1.42 -16.17
C TRP A 107 7.41 -0.74 -14.93
N THR A 108 8.22 -0.13 -14.05
CA THR A 108 7.71 0.69 -12.93
C THR A 108 6.81 1.84 -13.41
N ILE A 109 7.21 2.53 -14.48
CA ILE A 109 6.40 3.60 -15.09
C ILE A 109 5.19 3.01 -15.83
N ALA A 110 5.38 1.94 -16.60
CA ALA A 110 4.31 1.29 -17.35
C ALA A 110 3.19 0.78 -16.42
N PHE A 111 3.51 0.15 -15.29
CA PHE A 111 2.51 -0.26 -14.30
C PHE A 111 1.82 0.92 -13.60
N THR A 112 2.49 2.06 -13.44
CA THR A 112 1.86 3.28 -12.89
C THR A 112 0.78 3.81 -13.82
N GLY A 113 1.09 3.93 -15.12
CA GLY A 113 0.11 4.33 -16.13
C GLY A 113 -1.00 3.29 -16.33
N LEU A 114 -0.62 2.00 -16.40
CA LEU A 114 -1.55 0.90 -16.64
C LEU A 114 -2.52 0.69 -15.48
N ARG A 115 -2.07 0.73 -14.20
CA ARG A 115 -2.96 0.69 -13.03
C ARG A 115 -4.03 1.75 -13.14
N CYS A 116 -3.62 3.01 -13.33
CA CYS A 116 -4.51 4.15 -13.35
C CYS A 116 -5.51 4.05 -14.54
N ALA A 117 -5.02 3.79 -15.75
CA ALA A 117 -5.86 3.64 -16.94
C ALA A 117 -6.83 2.44 -16.87
N THR A 118 -6.38 1.27 -16.39
CA THR A 118 -7.26 0.10 -16.22
C THR A 118 -8.31 0.34 -15.13
N MET A 119 -7.95 1.02 -14.04
CA MET A 119 -8.91 1.39 -13.00
C MET A 119 -9.97 2.38 -13.49
N ASP A 120 -9.57 3.50 -14.09
CA ASP A 120 -10.50 4.55 -14.56
C ASP A 120 -11.35 4.13 -15.77
N TYR A 121 -10.76 3.46 -16.78
CA TYR A 121 -11.44 3.17 -18.05
C TYR A 121 -12.05 1.78 -18.19
N VAL A 122 -11.69 0.81 -17.33
CA VAL A 122 -12.21 -0.57 -17.40
C VAL A 122 -12.92 -0.97 -16.11
N LEU A 123 -12.24 -0.91 -14.97
CA LEU A 123 -12.74 -1.48 -13.72
C LEU A 123 -13.80 -0.60 -13.05
N ALA A 124 -13.67 0.73 -13.08
CA ALA A 124 -14.69 1.63 -12.56
C ALA A 124 -15.98 1.62 -13.40
N PRO A 125 -15.97 1.60 -14.75
CA PRO A 125 -17.16 1.34 -15.55
C PRO A 125 -17.80 -0.02 -15.23
N LEU A 126 -17.01 -1.09 -15.14
CA LEU A 126 -17.48 -2.43 -14.78
C LEU A 126 -18.14 -2.48 -13.39
N ALA A 127 -17.54 -1.84 -12.38
CA ALA A 127 -18.15 -1.71 -11.06
C ALA A 127 -19.53 -1.02 -11.11
N GLY A 128 -19.68 -0.03 -12.00
CA GLY A 128 -20.96 0.65 -12.24
C GLY A 128 -22.01 -0.24 -12.89
N THR A 129 -21.64 -1.06 -13.90
CA THR A 129 -22.57 -2.02 -14.53
C THR A 129 -22.94 -3.18 -13.61
N LEU A 130 -22.08 -3.53 -12.66
CA LEU A 130 -22.34 -4.48 -11.57
C LEU A 130 -23.15 -3.88 -10.40
N GLY A 131 -23.62 -2.64 -10.50
CA GLY A 131 -24.53 -2.00 -9.54
C GLY A 131 -23.89 -1.21 -8.41
N ILE A 132 -22.55 -1.09 -8.36
CA ILE A 132 -21.83 -0.36 -7.30
C ILE A 132 -21.93 1.14 -7.55
N LYS A 133 -22.95 1.77 -6.95
CA LYS A 133 -23.28 3.20 -7.13
C LYS A 133 -22.44 4.17 -6.29
N LYS A 134 -22.08 3.81 -5.04
CA LYS A 134 -21.34 4.72 -4.13
C LYS A 134 -19.88 4.95 -4.59
N LYS A 135 -19.43 6.20 -4.55
CA LYS A 135 -18.07 6.65 -4.98
C LYS A 135 -16.95 5.80 -4.31
N LYS A 136 -16.94 5.71 -2.97
CA LYS A 136 -15.90 5.06 -2.15
C LYS A 136 -15.77 3.53 -2.37
N PRO A 137 -16.84 2.70 -2.27
CA PRO A 137 -16.79 1.28 -2.63
C PRO A 137 -16.40 1.00 -4.09
N LYS A 138 -16.80 1.87 -5.04
CA LYS A 138 -16.46 1.73 -6.46
C LYS A 138 -14.96 1.81 -6.72
N VAL A 139 -14.25 2.71 -6.02
CA VAL A 139 -12.78 2.79 -6.06
C VAL A 139 -12.15 1.57 -5.41
N ARG A 140 -12.62 1.15 -4.22
CA ARG A 140 -12.12 -0.07 -3.54
C ARG A 140 -12.29 -1.33 -4.39
N PHE A 141 -13.42 -1.49 -5.08
CA PHE A 141 -13.62 -2.58 -6.04
C PHE A 141 -12.56 -2.54 -7.16
N ALA A 142 -12.30 -1.37 -7.74
CA ALA A 142 -11.31 -1.22 -8.80
C ALA A 142 -9.87 -1.49 -8.30
N GLU A 143 -9.53 -1.10 -7.06
CA GLU A 143 -8.25 -1.43 -6.42
C GLU A 143 -8.08 -2.97 -6.32
N GLN A 144 -9.09 -3.67 -5.78
CA GLN A 144 -9.03 -5.13 -5.63
C GLN A 144 -9.01 -5.85 -6.98
N ALA A 145 -9.80 -5.38 -7.96
CA ALA A 145 -9.86 -5.99 -9.28
C ALA A 145 -8.57 -5.77 -10.10
N TRP A 146 -7.88 -4.63 -9.94
CA TRP A 146 -6.55 -4.42 -10.52
C TRP A 146 -5.54 -5.44 -9.98
N ILE A 147 -5.50 -5.60 -8.64
CA ILE A 147 -4.59 -6.53 -7.97
C ILE A 147 -4.90 -7.99 -8.35
N LEU A 148 -6.19 -8.36 -8.42
CA LEU A 148 -6.62 -9.69 -8.87
C LEU A 148 -6.14 -9.98 -10.30
N CYS A 149 -6.35 -9.04 -11.24
CA CYS A 149 -5.90 -9.19 -12.62
C CYS A 149 -4.37 -9.34 -12.71
N TYR A 150 -3.62 -8.51 -11.97
CA TYR A 150 -2.16 -8.61 -11.97
C TYR A 150 -1.66 -9.96 -11.44
N TYR A 151 -2.04 -10.35 -10.22
CA TYR A 151 -1.51 -11.57 -9.61
C TYR A 151 -1.98 -12.83 -10.32
N THR A 152 -3.18 -12.84 -10.93
CA THR A 152 -3.61 -13.98 -11.77
C THR A 152 -2.69 -14.18 -12.98
N VAL A 153 -2.31 -13.09 -13.67
CA VAL A 153 -1.39 -13.19 -14.82
C VAL A 153 0.04 -13.51 -14.36
N SER A 154 0.53 -12.84 -13.32
CA SER A 154 1.86 -13.08 -12.73
C SER A 154 2.02 -14.54 -12.31
N TRP A 155 1.08 -15.05 -11.50
CA TRP A 155 1.16 -16.39 -10.94
C TRP A 155 1.08 -17.47 -12.02
N CYS A 156 0.24 -17.31 -13.04
CA CYS A 156 0.19 -18.25 -14.18
C CYS A 156 1.53 -18.32 -14.94
N ILE A 157 2.20 -17.18 -15.18
CA ILE A 157 3.51 -17.14 -15.85
C ILE A 157 4.60 -17.73 -14.94
N GLY A 158 4.61 -17.36 -13.66
CA GLY A 158 5.55 -17.88 -12.67
C GLY A 158 5.43 -19.40 -12.48
N MET A 159 4.21 -19.92 -12.34
CA MET A 159 3.95 -21.36 -12.24
C MET A 159 4.33 -22.11 -13.51
N TYR A 160 4.11 -21.53 -14.71
CA TYR A 160 4.61 -22.09 -15.96
C TYR A 160 6.15 -22.22 -15.94
N ILE A 161 6.87 -21.19 -15.48
CA ILE A 161 8.34 -21.23 -15.38
C ILE A 161 8.81 -22.33 -14.41
N ILE A 162 8.22 -22.43 -13.21
CA ILE A 162 8.65 -23.45 -12.23
C ILE A 162 8.26 -24.85 -12.70
N TYR A 163 7.08 -25.05 -13.29
CA TYR A 163 6.60 -26.36 -13.77
C TYR A 163 7.50 -26.95 -14.87
N ASN A 164 8.01 -26.11 -15.79
CA ASN A 164 8.91 -26.54 -16.86
C ASN A 164 10.39 -26.58 -16.45
N SER A 165 10.71 -26.38 -15.15
CA SER A 165 12.08 -26.33 -14.65
C SER A 165 12.57 -27.64 -14.02
N ASP A 166 13.89 -27.78 -13.93
CA ASP A 166 14.55 -28.88 -13.22
C ASP A 166 14.33 -28.88 -11.68
N TYR A 167 13.71 -27.83 -11.15
CA TYR A 167 13.42 -27.65 -9.73
C TYR A 167 11.92 -27.71 -9.36
N TRP A 168 11.03 -28.12 -10.28
CA TRP A 168 9.63 -28.42 -9.96
C TRP A 168 9.54 -29.42 -8.79
N LEU A 169 8.93 -29.00 -7.69
CA LEU A 169 8.82 -29.73 -6.41
C LEU A 169 10.14 -30.25 -5.81
N ASN A 170 11.31 -29.82 -6.31
CA ASN A 170 12.62 -30.32 -5.89
C ASN A 170 13.49 -29.22 -5.26
N LEU A 171 13.39 -29.10 -3.94
CA LEU A 171 14.09 -28.07 -3.16
C LEU A 171 15.63 -28.18 -3.17
N ARG A 172 16.23 -29.28 -3.67
CA ARG A 172 17.70 -29.39 -3.87
C ARG A 172 18.14 -28.88 -5.24
N ALA A 173 17.37 -29.15 -6.29
CA ALA A 173 17.68 -28.72 -7.65
C ALA A 173 17.72 -27.19 -7.82
N LEU A 174 17.09 -26.44 -6.91
CA LEU A 174 17.28 -24.98 -6.78
C LEU A 174 18.75 -24.54 -6.74
N TRP A 175 19.64 -25.36 -6.16
CA TRP A 175 21.01 -24.97 -5.81
C TRP A 175 22.12 -25.57 -6.69
N ARG A 176 21.83 -26.67 -7.40
CA ARG A 176 22.84 -27.54 -8.04
C ARG A 176 23.72 -26.86 -9.10
N THR A 177 23.18 -25.87 -9.79
CA THR A 177 23.84 -25.20 -10.92
C THR A 177 24.23 -23.76 -10.58
N TRP A 178 24.47 -23.46 -9.29
CA TRP A 178 24.91 -22.15 -8.86
C TRP A 178 26.43 -21.98 -9.06
N PRO A 179 26.93 -20.84 -9.60
CA PRO A 179 26.17 -19.67 -10.04
C PRO A 179 25.57 -19.84 -11.44
N ALA A 180 24.26 -19.71 -11.56
CA ALA A 180 23.57 -19.74 -12.85
C ALA A 180 23.79 -18.42 -13.59
N ARG A 181 24.86 -18.34 -14.40
CA ARG A 181 25.27 -17.12 -15.13
C ARG A 181 24.27 -16.63 -16.15
N GLU A 182 23.40 -17.51 -16.64
CA GLU A 182 22.39 -17.22 -17.65
C GLU A 182 20.98 -17.64 -17.18
N MET A 183 19.98 -17.00 -17.78
CA MET A 183 18.54 -17.21 -17.57
C MET A 183 17.83 -17.39 -18.92
N GLU A 184 16.82 -18.25 -18.94
CA GLU A 184 15.86 -18.32 -20.04
C GLU A 184 15.13 -16.98 -20.22
N GLY A 185 14.83 -16.59 -21.46
CA GLY A 185 14.23 -15.29 -21.77
C GLY A 185 12.91 -15.00 -21.04
N ILE A 186 12.00 -15.99 -20.94
CA ILE A 186 10.73 -15.82 -20.21
C ILE A 186 10.94 -15.72 -18.70
N ALA A 187 11.86 -16.50 -18.13
CA ALA A 187 12.21 -16.44 -16.72
C ALA A 187 12.83 -15.09 -16.36
N LYS A 188 13.73 -14.56 -17.20
CA LYS A 188 14.33 -13.23 -17.00
C LYS A 188 13.31 -12.11 -17.18
N TRP A 189 12.44 -12.19 -18.19
CA TRP A 189 11.34 -11.25 -18.39
C TRP A 189 10.45 -11.17 -17.14
N TYR A 190 9.93 -12.32 -16.70
CA TYR A 190 9.06 -12.43 -15.52
C TYR A 190 9.72 -11.82 -14.27
N TYR A 191 10.98 -12.16 -14.02
CA TYR A 191 11.70 -11.71 -12.83
C TYR A 191 11.91 -10.19 -12.80
N LEU A 192 12.28 -9.57 -13.93
CA LEU A 192 12.48 -8.13 -14.03
C LEU A 192 11.15 -7.35 -14.00
N VAL A 193 10.09 -7.91 -14.59
CA VAL A 193 8.74 -7.34 -14.57
C VAL A 193 8.13 -7.38 -13.17
N GLN A 194 8.29 -8.49 -12.45
CA GLN A 194 7.95 -8.59 -11.02
C GLN A 194 8.71 -7.54 -10.20
N PHE A 195 10.01 -7.36 -10.43
CA PHE A 195 10.77 -6.32 -9.72
C PHE A 195 10.24 -4.90 -10.01
N GLY A 196 9.91 -4.60 -11.27
CA GLY A 196 9.29 -3.33 -11.65
C GLY A 196 7.93 -3.09 -11.00
N PHE A 197 7.10 -4.13 -10.86
CA PHE A 197 5.83 -4.07 -10.14
C PHE A 197 6.03 -3.86 -8.63
N TRP A 198 6.93 -4.61 -7.99
CA TRP A 198 7.21 -4.44 -6.56
C TRP A 198 7.77 -3.04 -6.21
N LEU A 199 8.59 -2.45 -7.10
CA LEU A 199 9.00 -1.05 -6.99
C LEU A 199 7.83 -0.08 -7.23
N GLN A 200 6.91 -0.39 -8.14
CA GLN A 200 5.70 0.41 -8.37
C GLN A 200 4.76 0.37 -7.16
N GLN A 201 4.67 -0.76 -6.45
CA GLN A 201 3.89 -0.87 -5.23
C GLN A 201 4.46 -0.04 -4.07
N ILE A 202 5.78 0.21 -4.01
CA ILE A 202 6.36 1.20 -3.08
C ILE A 202 5.80 2.60 -3.36
N VAL A 203 5.63 2.98 -4.63
CA VAL A 203 5.02 4.26 -5.02
C VAL A 203 3.55 4.28 -4.62
N VAL A 204 2.79 3.20 -4.91
CA VAL A 204 1.37 3.06 -4.53
C VAL A 204 1.16 3.16 -3.02
N VAL A 205 1.95 2.49 -2.19
CA VAL A 205 1.86 2.52 -0.70
C VAL A 205 2.06 3.91 -0.09
N ASN A 206 2.71 4.83 -0.83
CA ASN A 206 2.90 6.23 -0.42
C ASN A 206 1.90 7.22 -1.04
N ILE A 207 1.08 6.76 -2.01
CA ILE A 207 0.01 7.54 -2.64
C ILE A 207 -1.36 7.16 -2.09
N GLU A 208 -1.59 5.86 -1.84
CA GLU A 208 -2.81 5.37 -1.20
C GLU A 208 -2.92 5.87 0.25
N GLU A 209 -4.16 5.96 0.71
CA GLU A 209 -4.50 6.41 2.05
C GLU A 209 -3.80 5.59 3.15
N ARG A 210 -3.25 6.31 4.13
CA ARG A 210 -2.35 5.74 5.14
C ARG A 210 -3.11 4.96 6.23
N ARG A 211 -3.50 3.73 5.89
CA ARG A 211 -4.06 2.72 6.80
C ARG A 211 -3.16 2.48 8.04
N LYS A 212 -3.77 2.01 9.13
CA LYS A 212 -3.18 1.87 10.49
C LYS A 212 -1.87 1.06 10.53
N ASP A 213 -1.64 0.21 9.55
CA ASP A 213 -0.49 -0.70 9.40
C ASP A 213 0.45 -0.34 8.22
N HIS A 214 0.34 0.85 7.62
CA HIS A 214 1.18 1.29 6.49
C HIS A 214 2.69 1.05 6.72
N TRP A 215 3.22 1.24 7.94
CA TRP A 215 4.63 0.95 8.23
C TRP A 215 5.00 -0.53 8.04
N GLN A 216 4.08 -1.46 8.33
CA GLN A 216 4.30 -2.90 8.12
C GLN A 216 4.36 -3.22 6.64
N MET A 217 3.43 -2.69 5.83
CA MET A 217 3.48 -2.85 4.37
C MET A 217 4.74 -2.24 3.78
N PHE A 218 5.07 -0.99 4.13
CA PHE A 218 6.24 -0.31 3.57
C PHE A 218 7.52 -1.09 3.89
N THR A 219 7.69 -1.53 5.15
CA THR A 219 8.83 -2.35 5.58
C THR A 219 8.88 -3.69 4.83
N HIS A 220 7.73 -4.35 4.64
CA HIS A 220 7.63 -5.55 3.83
C HIS A 220 8.09 -5.30 2.38
N HIS A 221 7.60 -4.25 1.72
CA HIS A 221 7.99 -3.94 0.33
C HIS A 221 9.48 -3.65 0.19
N ILE A 222 10.10 -2.97 1.16
CA ILE A 222 11.56 -2.78 1.20
C ILE A 222 12.28 -4.14 1.29
N PHE A 223 11.89 -5.03 2.21
CA PHE A 223 12.50 -6.36 2.31
C PHE A 223 12.29 -7.19 1.03
N THR A 224 11.09 -7.21 0.46
CA THR A 224 10.78 -7.95 -0.77
C THR A 224 11.58 -7.40 -1.96
N CYS A 225 11.65 -6.08 -2.16
CA CYS A 225 12.45 -5.48 -3.23
C CYS A 225 13.96 -5.76 -3.05
N SER A 226 14.49 -5.66 -1.82
CA SER A 226 15.89 -5.99 -1.55
C SER A 226 16.19 -7.49 -1.71
N LEU A 227 15.25 -8.39 -1.38
CA LEU A 227 15.36 -9.83 -1.63
C LEU A 227 15.38 -10.14 -3.14
N ILE A 228 14.47 -9.55 -3.92
CA ILE A 228 14.41 -9.71 -5.38
C ILE A 228 15.72 -9.21 -6.02
N PHE A 229 16.15 -8.00 -5.67
CA PHE A 229 17.40 -7.40 -6.17
C PHE A 229 18.63 -8.23 -5.83
N THR A 230 18.79 -8.64 -4.56
CA THR A 230 19.98 -9.40 -4.13
C THR A 230 19.99 -10.82 -4.70
N SER A 231 18.86 -11.53 -4.75
CA SER A 231 18.81 -12.86 -5.36
C SER A 231 18.94 -12.84 -6.88
N TYR A 232 18.63 -11.72 -7.55
CA TYR A 232 19.05 -11.51 -8.95
C TYR A 232 20.58 -11.42 -9.05
N GLY A 233 21.20 -10.43 -8.38
CA GLY A 233 22.64 -10.19 -8.49
C GLY A 233 23.51 -11.37 -8.04
N TYR A 234 23.12 -12.10 -6.98
CA TYR A 234 23.83 -13.30 -6.53
C TYR A 234 23.47 -14.57 -7.31
N HIS A 235 22.85 -14.48 -8.49
CA HIS A 235 22.48 -15.62 -9.35
C HIS A 235 21.59 -16.69 -8.66
N GLN A 236 20.74 -16.26 -7.70
CA GLN A 236 19.80 -17.10 -6.94
C GLN A 236 18.34 -16.96 -7.43
N TYR A 237 18.13 -16.58 -8.70
CA TYR A 237 16.79 -16.32 -9.25
C TYR A 237 15.83 -17.52 -9.10
N ARG A 238 16.33 -18.76 -9.15
CA ARG A 238 15.52 -19.99 -9.03
C ARG A 238 14.67 -20.02 -7.77
N VAL A 239 15.27 -19.72 -6.61
CA VAL A 239 14.53 -19.63 -5.34
C VAL A 239 13.69 -18.36 -5.26
N GLY A 240 14.13 -17.25 -5.86
CA GLY A 240 13.33 -16.03 -5.97
C GLY A 240 12.00 -16.26 -6.70
N THR A 241 12.02 -16.91 -7.87
CA THR A 241 10.83 -17.28 -8.65
C THR A 241 9.89 -18.18 -7.83
N LEU A 242 10.43 -19.17 -7.11
CA LEU A 242 9.63 -20.03 -6.23
C LEU A 242 8.97 -19.23 -5.09
N ILE A 243 9.71 -18.34 -4.43
CA ILE A 243 9.16 -17.51 -3.34
C ILE A 243 8.06 -16.58 -3.87
N LEU A 244 8.25 -15.94 -5.02
CA LEU A 244 7.23 -15.11 -5.67
C LEU A 244 5.93 -15.91 -5.91
N CYS A 245 6.02 -17.09 -6.54
CA CYS A 245 4.83 -17.90 -6.84
C CYS A 245 4.13 -18.45 -5.58
N LEU A 246 4.87 -18.69 -4.49
CA LEU A 246 4.30 -19.06 -3.18
C LEU A 246 3.61 -17.87 -2.48
N MET A 247 4.05 -16.64 -2.71
CA MET A 247 3.40 -15.45 -2.18
C MET A 247 2.17 -15.08 -3.01
N ASP A 248 2.33 -14.83 -4.31
CA ASP A 248 1.31 -14.25 -5.20
C ASP A 248 -0.06 -14.96 -5.13
N PHE A 249 -0.10 -16.28 -4.94
CA PHE A 249 -1.36 -17.05 -4.91
C PHE A 249 -2.37 -16.57 -3.84
N ALA A 250 -1.91 -16.29 -2.62
CA ALA A 250 -2.81 -15.83 -1.56
C ALA A 250 -3.38 -14.43 -1.84
N ASP A 251 -2.63 -13.64 -2.61
CA ASP A 251 -3.01 -12.29 -3.05
C ASP A 251 -3.87 -12.31 -4.34
N ILE A 252 -4.21 -13.49 -4.87
CA ILE A 252 -5.35 -13.72 -5.80
C ILE A 252 -6.64 -13.91 -4.99
N ILE A 253 -6.62 -14.79 -3.98
CA ILE A 253 -7.84 -15.21 -3.27
C ILE A 253 -8.40 -14.09 -2.37
N LEU A 254 -7.55 -13.28 -1.73
CA LEU A 254 -8.02 -12.19 -0.86
C LEU A 254 -8.75 -11.06 -1.62
N PRO A 255 -8.23 -10.51 -2.74
CA PRO A 255 -8.99 -9.55 -3.54
C PRO A 255 -10.26 -10.15 -4.13
N LEU A 256 -10.25 -11.42 -4.54
CA LEU A 256 -11.46 -12.12 -4.99
C LEU A 256 -12.53 -12.16 -3.90
N ALA A 257 -12.18 -12.49 -2.65
CA ALA A 257 -13.11 -12.46 -1.53
C ALA A 257 -13.67 -11.04 -1.29
N LYS A 258 -12.82 -10.00 -1.34
CA LYS A 258 -13.26 -8.61 -1.19
C LYS A 258 -14.18 -8.15 -2.34
N ILE A 259 -13.91 -8.55 -3.58
CA ILE A 259 -14.78 -8.31 -4.74
C ILE A 259 -16.15 -8.98 -4.54
N LEU A 260 -16.18 -10.24 -4.10
CA LEU A 260 -17.44 -10.95 -3.80
C LEU A 260 -18.24 -10.26 -2.69
N LYS A 261 -17.57 -9.71 -1.67
CA LYS A 261 -18.19 -8.86 -0.62
C LYS A 261 -18.81 -7.59 -1.20
N TYR A 262 -18.10 -6.86 -2.06
CA TYR A 262 -18.64 -5.65 -2.72
C TYR A 262 -19.77 -5.93 -3.73
N LEU A 263 -19.94 -7.19 -4.14
CA LEU A 263 -21.06 -7.67 -4.98
C LEU A 263 -22.18 -8.36 -4.16
N HIS A 264 -22.13 -8.29 -2.83
CA HIS A 264 -23.08 -8.90 -1.90
C HIS A 264 -23.24 -10.44 -2.02
N PHE A 265 -22.24 -11.14 -2.57
CA PHE A 265 -22.22 -12.61 -2.65
C PHE A 265 -21.63 -13.22 -1.36
N GLU A 266 -22.33 -13.05 -0.24
CA GLU A 266 -21.83 -13.39 1.11
C GLU A 266 -21.31 -14.82 1.25
N LEU A 267 -22.08 -15.83 0.85
CA LEU A 267 -21.66 -17.24 0.91
C LEU A 267 -20.39 -17.51 0.08
N ALA A 268 -20.25 -16.87 -1.09
CA ALA A 268 -19.06 -17.02 -1.92
C ALA A 268 -17.85 -16.28 -1.33
N CYS A 269 -18.08 -15.12 -0.69
CA CYS A 269 -17.06 -14.38 0.07
C CYS A 269 -16.54 -15.22 1.25
N ASP A 270 -17.41 -15.84 2.04
CA ASP A 270 -17.01 -16.65 3.19
C ASP A 270 -16.25 -17.92 2.77
N ILE A 271 -16.68 -18.58 1.70
CA ILE A 271 -15.94 -19.71 1.11
C ILE A 271 -14.56 -19.24 0.61
N ALA A 272 -14.48 -18.12 -0.11
CA ALA A 272 -13.22 -17.56 -0.60
C ALA A 272 -12.30 -17.14 0.56
N PHE A 273 -12.82 -16.57 1.65
CA PHE A 273 -12.07 -16.24 2.85
C PHE A 273 -11.54 -17.50 3.58
N GLY A 274 -12.33 -18.57 3.63
CA GLY A 274 -11.88 -19.87 4.13
C GLY A 274 -10.74 -20.47 3.30
N VAL A 275 -10.87 -20.46 1.97
CA VAL A 275 -9.82 -20.91 1.04
C VAL A 275 -8.56 -20.04 1.19
N PHE A 276 -8.72 -18.72 1.29
CA PHE A 276 -7.62 -17.78 1.55
C PHE A 276 -6.86 -18.10 2.84
N MET A 277 -7.57 -18.32 3.96
CA MET A 277 -6.96 -18.64 5.25
C MET A 277 -6.17 -19.95 5.20
N VAL A 278 -6.70 -20.99 4.55
CA VAL A 278 -6.01 -22.28 4.37
C VAL A 278 -4.79 -22.12 3.44
N SER A 279 -4.94 -21.47 2.29
CA SER A 279 -3.84 -21.28 1.35
C SER A 279 -2.73 -20.39 1.93
N TRP A 280 -3.07 -19.36 2.72
CA TRP A 280 -2.08 -18.54 3.43
C TRP A 280 -1.24 -19.41 4.36
N PHE A 281 -1.89 -20.22 5.21
CA PHE A 281 -1.17 -21.08 6.15
C PHE A 281 -0.26 -22.09 5.43
N LEU A 282 -0.79 -22.80 4.43
CA LEU A 282 0.00 -23.79 3.68
C LEU A 282 1.18 -23.16 2.94
N LEU A 283 0.97 -22.09 2.18
CA LEU A 283 2.01 -21.51 1.34
C LEU A 283 3.02 -20.69 2.16
N ARG A 284 2.53 -19.82 3.05
CA ARG A 284 3.36 -18.85 3.79
C ARG A 284 3.92 -19.38 5.11
N HIS A 285 3.32 -20.43 5.71
CA HIS A 285 3.82 -21.01 6.97
C HIS A 285 4.27 -22.48 6.87
N ILE A 286 3.96 -23.21 5.80
CA ILE A 286 4.59 -24.52 5.52
C ILE A 286 5.61 -24.41 4.38
N LEU A 287 5.19 -24.16 3.14
CA LEU A 287 6.09 -24.26 1.98
C LEU A 287 7.21 -23.21 2.01
N TYR A 288 6.90 -21.96 2.39
CA TYR A 288 7.93 -20.94 2.57
C TYR A 288 8.96 -21.30 3.67
N ASN A 289 8.51 -21.91 4.77
CA ASN A 289 9.42 -22.40 5.82
C ASN A 289 10.25 -23.61 5.34
N MET A 290 9.73 -24.45 4.45
CA MET A 290 10.52 -25.50 3.77
C MET A 290 11.59 -24.92 2.84
N VAL A 291 11.30 -23.81 2.14
CA VAL A 291 12.30 -23.07 1.36
C VAL A 291 13.37 -22.46 2.27
N TRP A 292 12.98 -21.84 3.39
CA TRP A 292 13.92 -21.32 4.40
C TRP A 292 14.84 -22.42 4.96
N TYR A 293 14.27 -23.60 5.29
CA TYR A 293 15.05 -24.78 5.69
C TYR A 293 15.99 -25.27 4.58
N SER A 294 15.56 -25.24 3.32
CA SER A 294 16.42 -25.60 2.16
C SER A 294 17.63 -24.67 2.05
N ILE A 295 17.45 -23.37 2.25
CA ILE A 295 18.54 -22.36 2.26
C ILE A 295 19.50 -22.62 3.43
N TYR A 296 19.01 -23.08 4.59
CA TYR A 296 19.86 -23.44 5.72
C TYR A 296 20.66 -24.74 5.49
N ALA A 297 19.97 -25.81 5.05
CA ALA A 297 20.47 -27.19 5.08
C ALA A 297 21.02 -27.72 3.75
N HIS A 298 20.42 -27.38 2.60
CA HIS A 298 20.84 -27.91 1.30
C HIS A 298 21.94 -27.06 0.64
N ILE A 299 21.91 -25.74 0.80
CA ILE A 299 22.96 -24.85 0.24
C ILE A 299 24.38 -25.28 0.62
N PRO A 300 24.71 -25.63 1.89
CA PRO A 300 26.06 -26.10 2.24
C PRO A 300 26.44 -27.48 1.69
N GLN A 301 25.48 -28.21 1.09
CA GLN A 301 25.66 -29.55 0.53
C GLN A 301 25.81 -29.49 -1.01
N GLU A 302 25.01 -28.63 -1.66
CA GLU A 302 24.99 -28.49 -3.13
C GLU A 302 25.91 -27.34 -3.62
N ILE A 303 26.14 -26.27 -2.84
CA ILE A 303 26.97 -25.12 -3.23
C ILE A 303 28.32 -25.15 -2.48
N ARG A 304 29.41 -25.41 -3.22
CA ARG A 304 30.77 -25.30 -2.70
C ARG A 304 31.13 -23.82 -2.48
N TYR A 305 31.29 -23.43 -1.22
CA TYR A 305 31.64 -22.06 -0.82
C TYR A 305 32.95 -21.58 -1.45
N GLY A 306 33.01 -20.27 -1.74
CA GLY A 306 34.10 -19.61 -2.46
C GLY A 306 33.55 -18.55 -3.40
N CYS A 307 34.41 -18.03 -4.28
CA CYS A 307 34.03 -17.09 -5.34
C CYS A 307 34.24 -17.69 -6.73
N TYR A 308 33.44 -17.26 -7.70
CA TYR A 308 33.46 -17.76 -9.07
C TYR A 308 33.45 -16.60 -10.05
N ARG A 309 34.17 -16.73 -11.18
CA ARG A 309 34.36 -15.69 -12.20
C ARG A 309 34.13 -16.27 -13.61
N GLY A 310 33.77 -15.43 -14.57
CA GLY A 310 33.66 -15.83 -15.98
C GLY A 310 32.25 -16.21 -16.43
N SER A 311 32.15 -16.78 -17.63
CA SER A 311 30.88 -17.08 -18.33
C SER A 311 30.35 -18.49 -18.00
N VAL A 312 29.38 -18.98 -18.79
CA VAL A 312 28.93 -20.39 -18.72
C VAL A 312 29.99 -21.36 -19.26
N GLN A 313 30.79 -20.93 -20.23
CA GLN A 313 31.77 -21.76 -20.94
C GLN A 313 33.14 -21.75 -20.26
N ASP A 314 33.45 -20.70 -19.51
CA ASP A 314 34.73 -20.44 -18.86
C ASP A 314 34.46 -19.93 -17.44
N LEU A 315 34.12 -20.86 -16.53
CA LEU A 315 33.75 -20.57 -15.15
C LEU A 315 34.87 -20.95 -14.18
N GLU A 316 35.69 -19.96 -13.81
CA GLU A 316 36.77 -20.14 -12.83
C GLU A 316 36.21 -20.23 -11.40
N GLY A 317 36.57 -21.28 -10.64
CA GLY A 317 36.36 -21.33 -9.19
C GLY A 317 36.46 -22.72 -8.55
N PRO A 318 36.42 -22.81 -7.19
CA PRO A 318 36.29 -21.70 -6.25
C PRO A 318 37.61 -20.95 -6.00
N ILE A 319 37.57 -19.63 -6.18
CA ILE A 319 38.59 -18.65 -5.81
C ILE A 319 38.37 -18.26 -4.33
N ALA A 320 39.42 -17.90 -3.61
CA ALA A 320 39.31 -17.34 -2.27
C ALA A 320 38.55 -16.00 -2.27
N THR A 321 37.80 -15.70 -1.20
CA THR A 321 37.14 -14.40 -1.00
C THR A 321 38.19 -13.29 -0.83
N PRO A 322 38.21 -12.25 -1.68
CA PRO A 322 39.11 -11.12 -1.48
C PRO A 322 38.66 -10.26 -0.29
N ASN A 323 39.60 -9.55 0.34
CA ASN A 323 39.36 -8.76 1.56
C ASN A 323 38.89 -7.31 1.27
N ASP A 324 38.19 -7.10 0.16
CA ASP A 324 37.65 -5.80 -0.28
C ASP A 324 36.13 -5.73 -0.09
N TRP A 325 35.51 -4.61 -0.49
CA TRP A 325 34.05 -4.44 -0.49
C TRP A 325 33.44 -4.41 -1.91
N ASP A 326 34.24 -4.30 -2.97
CA ASP A 326 33.74 -4.24 -4.34
C ASP A 326 33.24 -5.61 -4.84
N HIS A 327 33.84 -6.72 -4.39
CA HIS A 327 33.37 -8.08 -4.75
C HIS A 327 31.90 -8.35 -4.35
N LEU A 328 31.33 -7.61 -3.40
CA LEU A 328 29.91 -7.71 -3.03
C LEU A 328 28.98 -6.98 -4.02
N ILE A 329 29.54 -6.09 -4.85
CA ILE A 329 28.82 -5.24 -5.82
C ILE A 329 29.15 -5.64 -7.27
N GLN A 330 30.30 -6.30 -7.51
CA GLN A 330 30.67 -6.83 -8.84
C GLN A 330 29.61 -7.69 -9.53
N PRO A 331 28.83 -8.57 -8.86
CA PRO A 331 27.77 -9.34 -9.51
C PRO A 331 26.67 -8.49 -10.14
N PHE A 332 26.44 -7.29 -9.59
CA PHE A 332 25.46 -6.33 -10.11
C PHE A 332 26.04 -5.50 -11.27
N LYS A 333 27.34 -5.19 -11.21
CA LYS A 333 28.04 -4.39 -12.24
C LYS A 333 28.32 -5.18 -13.51
N ASN A 334 28.85 -6.40 -13.38
CA ASN A 334 29.47 -7.16 -14.47
C ASN A 334 28.90 -8.59 -14.54
N PRO A 335 28.26 -9.01 -15.66
CA PRO A 335 27.66 -10.34 -15.79
C PRO A 335 28.62 -11.52 -15.59
N VAL A 336 29.89 -11.34 -15.98
CA VAL A 336 31.00 -12.32 -15.81
C VAL A 336 31.88 -11.99 -14.60
N GLY A 337 31.44 -11.05 -13.75
CA GLY A 337 32.16 -10.57 -12.57
C GLY A 337 32.29 -11.63 -11.48
N LEU A 338 33.12 -11.33 -10.48
CA LEU A 338 33.30 -12.21 -9.32
C LEU A 338 31.99 -12.29 -8.53
N VAL A 339 31.44 -13.49 -8.34
CA VAL A 339 30.32 -13.76 -7.43
C VAL A 339 30.75 -14.72 -6.35
N CYS A 340 30.49 -14.35 -5.09
CA CYS A 340 30.92 -15.11 -3.92
C CYS A 340 29.72 -15.73 -3.20
N TRP A 341 29.93 -16.92 -2.62
CA TRP A 341 28.99 -17.52 -1.68
C TRP A 341 29.71 -18.05 -0.44
N ASN A 342 29.26 -17.61 0.73
CA ASN A 342 29.85 -17.91 2.04
C ASN A 342 28.76 -17.89 3.13
N ASN A 343 29.14 -18.23 4.37
CA ASN A 343 28.20 -18.22 5.49
C ASN A 343 27.57 -16.85 5.76
N SER A 344 28.30 -15.74 5.60
CA SER A 344 27.79 -14.38 5.85
C SER A 344 26.66 -14.00 4.88
N ILE A 345 26.84 -14.28 3.59
CA ILE A 345 25.84 -14.03 2.55
C ILE A 345 24.61 -14.93 2.78
N LYS A 346 24.83 -16.22 3.07
CA LYS A 346 23.74 -17.17 3.40
C LYS A 346 22.92 -16.70 4.60
N TRP A 347 23.57 -16.28 5.70
CA TRP A 347 22.88 -15.79 6.89
C TRP A 347 22.19 -14.45 6.68
N GLY A 348 22.74 -13.55 5.85
CA GLY A 348 22.07 -12.33 5.43
C GLY A 348 20.74 -12.62 4.73
N PHE A 349 20.74 -13.53 3.75
CA PHE A 349 19.52 -13.94 3.03
C PHE A 349 18.50 -14.63 3.95
N LEU A 350 18.95 -15.56 4.81
CA LEU A 350 18.10 -16.21 5.84
C LEU A 350 17.49 -15.19 6.81
N SER A 351 18.23 -14.15 7.20
CA SER A 351 17.78 -13.10 8.12
C SER A 351 16.69 -12.22 7.49
N MET A 352 16.87 -11.80 6.23
CA MET A 352 15.85 -11.04 5.49
C MET A 352 14.56 -11.86 5.29
N LEU A 353 14.69 -13.15 4.98
CA LEU A 353 13.54 -14.05 4.87
C LEU A 353 12.84 -14.30 6.22
N ALA A 354 13.58 -14.34 7.32
CA ALA A 354 13.02 -14.44 8.67
C ALA A 354 12.31 -13.15 9.10
N ALA A 355 12.84 -11.98 8.75
CA ALA A 355 12.18 -10.69 8.96
C ALA A 355 10.87 -10.58 8.17
N LEU A 356 10.85 -11.08 6.93
CA LEU A 356 9.62 -11.20 6.13
C LEU A 356 8.61 -12.13 6.82
N GLN A 357 9.06 -13.29 7.31
CA GLN A 357 8.19 -14.28 7.99
C GLN A 357 7.58 -13.73 9.28
N PHE A 358 8.32 -12.92 10.04
CA PHE A 358 7.79 -12.25 11.23
C PHE A 358 6.60 -11.34 10.90
N ILE A 359 6.67 -10.60 9.79
CA ILE A 359 5.54 -9.78 9.30
C ILE A 359 4.37 -10.67 8.86
N LEU A 360 4.64 -11.77 8.15
CA LEU A 360 3.60 -12.71 7.71
C LEU A 360 2.87 -13.39 8.89
N ILE A 361 3.57 -13.68 10.00
CA ILE A 361 2.99 -14.20 11.24
C ILE A 361 2.08 -13.15 11.92
N ILE A 362 2.48 -11.88 11.95
CA ILE A 362 1.63 -10.78 12.47
C ILE A 362 0.33 -10.69 11.66
N TRP A 363 0.43 -10.75 10.32
CA TRP A 363 -0.73 -10.71 9.44
C TRP A 363 -1.62 -11.96 9.58
N PHE A 364 -1.04 -13.15 9.75
CA PHE A 364 -1.83 -14.36 10.06
C PHE A 364 -2.57 -14.24 11.40
N GLY A 365 -1.95 -13.65 12.42
CA GLY A 365 -2.62 -13.32 13.67
C GLY A 365 -3.84 -12.39 13.49
N MET A 366 -3.79 -11.46 12.54
CA MET A 366 -4.95 -10.63 12.17
C MET A 366 -6.01 -11.43 11.40
N ILE A 367 -5.62 -12.30 10.46
CA ILE A 367 -6.54 -13.17 9.70
C ILE A 367 -7.31 -14.11 10.65
N VAL A 368 -6.61 -14.76 11.59
CA VAL A 368 -7.24 -15.63 12.61
C VAL A 368 -8.17 -14.83 13.53
N ARG A 369 -7.84 -13.56 13.84
CA ARG A 369 -8.73 -12.66 14.61
C ARG A 369 -10.01 -12.30 13.84
N VAL A 370 -9.94 -12.14 12.51
CA VAL A 370 -11.13 -11.97 11.66
C VAL A 370 -11.94 -13.26 11.59
N ALA A 371 -11.30 -14.42 11.39
CA ALA A 371 -12.00 -15.71 11.41
C ALA A 371 -12.74 -15.96 12.74
N TYR A 372 -12.15 -15.56 13.88
CA TYR A 372 -12.83 -15.61 15.18
C TYR A 372 -14.02 -14.64 15.28
N LYS A 373 -13.95 -13.42 14.71
CA LYS A 373 -15.13 -12.52 14.58
C LYS A 373 -16.26 -13.22 13.80
N VAL A 374 -15.95 -13.82 12.65
CA VAL A 374 -16.92 -14.52 11.78
C VAL A 374 -17.61 -15.64 12.55
N ILE A 375 -16.84 -16.55 13.17
CA ILE A 375 -17.37 -17.69 13.94
C ILE A 375 -18.18 -17.24 15.16
N THR A 376 -17.87 -16.09 15.76
CA THR A 376 -18.65 -15.50 16.87
C THR A 376 -19.83 -14.63 16.43
N GLY A 377 -20.22 -14.69 15.15
CA GLY A 377 -21.40 -14.00 14.62
C GLY A 377 -21.22 -12.49 14.43
N LYS A 378 -19.98 -11.99 14.36
CA LYS A 378 -19.63 -10.56 14.21
C LYS A 378 -19.15 -10.19 12.80
N GLY A 379 -19.37 -11.06 11.82
CA GLY A 379 -19.11 -10.80 10.40
C GLY A 379 -17.63 -10.75 10.00
N ALA A 380 -17.41 -10.73 8.68
CA ALA A 380 -16.09 -10.66 8.04
C ALA A 380 -15.63 -9.19 7.88
N GLU A 381 -15.47 -8.50 9.00
CA GLU A 381 -14.90 -7.15 9.05
C GLU A 381 -13.38 -7.20 9.24
N ASP A 382 -12.65 -6.66 8.26
CA ASP A 382 -11.20 -6.54 8.29
C ASP A 382 -10.79 -5.53 9.36
N VAL A 383 -10.01 -5.96 10.37
CA VAL A 383 -9.57 -5.11 11.49
C VAL A 383 -8.64 -3.97 11.01
N ARG A 384 -8.20 -4.03 9.75
CA ARG A 384 -7.45 -2.98 9.07
C ARG A 384 -8.32 -1.84 8.50
N SER A 385 -9.61 -2.08 8.27
CA SER A 385 -10.52 -1.21 7.49
C SER A 385 -11.54 -0.45 8.34
N ASP A 386 -11.20 -0.13 9.58
CA ASP A 386 -12.01 0.59 10.59
C ASP A 386 -12.59 1.95 10.11
N ASP A 387 -12.12 2.45 8.97
CA ASP A 387 -12.48 3.75 8.38
C ASP A 387 -13.24 3.60 7.03
N GLU A 388 -13.56 2.37 6.58
CA GLU A 388 -14.26 2.13 5.30
C GLU A 388 -15.75 2.53 5.35
N ASP A 389 -16.44 2.34 6.46
CA ASP A 389 -17.87 2.68 6.67
C ASP A 389 -18.12 3.91 7.56
N GLY A 390 -17.06 4.71 7.84
CA GLY A 390 -17.18 5.97 8.58
C GLY A 390 -18.06 7.02 7.88
N GLU A 391 -18.86 7.74 8.67
CA GLU A 391 -19.94 8.64 8.25
C GLU A 391 -19.44 9.89 7.48
N GLU A 392 -19.65 9.92 6.16
CA GLU A 392 -19.50 11.12 5.30
C GLU A 392 -20.72 11.32 4.35
N ASP A 393 -21.82 10.58 4.52
CA ASP A 393 -23.01 10.59 3.65
C ASP A 393 -24.17 11.50 4.19
N GLU A 394 -23.91 12.74 4.61
CA GLU A 394 -24.98 13.73 4.92
C GLU A 394 -24.88 15.10 4.20
N ASP A 395 -23.69 15.56 3.78
CA ASP A 395 -23.46 16.94 3.26
C ASP A 395 -23.48 17.09 1.70
N GLU A 396 -24.37 16.41 0.95
CA GLU A 396 -24.61 16.65 -0.50
C GLU A 396 -26.12 16.71 -0.88
N VAL A 397 -26.99 17.37 -0.09
CA VAL A 397 -28.43 17.57 -0.43
C VAL A 397 -28.99 18.99 -0.15
N GLU A 398 -28.26 20.04 -0.54
CA GLU A 398 -28.75 21.41 -0.80
C GLU A 398 -27.84 22.03 -1.89
N ASP A 399 -28.29 22.77 -2.90
CA ASP A 399 -29.63 23.26 -3.27
C ASP A 399 -29.85 23.07 -4.79
N ASP A 400 -31.05 22.64 -5.19
CA ASP A 400 -31.50 22.61 -6.59
C ASP A 400 -33.04 22.75 -6.70
N LYS A 401 -33.67 23.57 -5.83
CA LYS A 401 -35.14 23.84 -5.87
C LYS A 401 -35.55 25.29 -5.58
N ALA A 402 -34.83 26.26 -6.14
CA ALA A 402 -35.37 27.60 -6.34
C ALA A 402 -36.51 27.58 -7.38
N LYS A 403 -37.70 28.04 -7.00
CA LYS A 403 -38.93 27.95 -7.82
C LYS A 403 -38.85 28.75 -9.12
N LEU A 404 -39.17 28.11 -10.25
CA LEU A 404 -39.68 28.81 -11.43
C LEU A 404 -41.18 29.08 -11.21
N CYS A 405 -41.55 30.36 -11.07
CA CYS A 405 -42.95 30.81 -11.06
C CYS A 405 -43.18 31.73 -12.26
N VAL A 406 -43.89 31.27 -13.29
CA VAL A 406 -44.35 32.08 -14.43
C VAL A 406 -45.73 31.59 -14.85
N ASP A 407 -46.71 32.49 -14.85
CA ASP A 407 -48.01 32.39 -15.53
C ASP A 407 -48.74 33.75 -15.39
N PRO A 408 -49.69 34.15 -16.26
CA PRO A 408 -49.95 33.76 -17.65
C PRO A 408 -49.94 34.97 -18.63
N GLN A 409 -49.68 34.75 -19.93
CA GLN A 409 -50.40 35.42 -21.04
C GLN A 409 -50.02 34.86 -22.42
N GLU A 410 -51.05 34.63 -23.26
CA GLU A 410 -51.04 34.58 -24.75
C GLU A 410 -50.18 33.49 -25.46
N GLU A 411 -50.55 32.93 -26.62
CA GLU A 411 -51.82 32.92 -27.39
C GLU A 411 -51.76 31.82 -28.49
N TYR A 412 -52.88 31.09 -28.74
CA TYR A 412 -53.13 30.12 -29.84
C TYR A 412 -52.15 28.91 -30.01
N LEU A 413 -52.48 27.81 -30.71
CA LEU A 413 -53.70 27.41 -31.45
C LEU A 413 -54.05 25.91 -31.18
N GLU A 414 -55.11 25.42 -31.83
CA GLU A 414 -55.73 24.08 -31.76
C GLU A 414 -54.82 22.95 -32.35
N THR A 415 -55.10 21.63 -32.31
CA THR A 415 -56.35 20.91 -32.65
C THR A 415 -56.44 19.47 -32.08
N GLU A 416 -57.52 19.22 -31.35
CA GLU A 416 -58.39 18.01 -31.24
C GLU A 416 -57.88 16.54 -31.09
N VAL A 417 -58.62 15.81 -30.21
CA VAL A 417 -59.16 14.42 -30.41
C VAL A 417 -58.16 13.23 -30.33
N LEU A 418 -58.47 12.08 -29.70
CA LEU A 418 -59.75 11.43 -29.37
C LEU A 418 -59.83 10.94 -27.90
N SER A 419 -61.06 10.71 -27.41
CA SER A 419 -61.40 10.24 -26.05
C SER A 419 -61.77 8.73 -26.03
N THR A 420 -62.37 8.26 -24.92
CA THR A 420 -62.96 6.93 -24.63
C THR A 420 -61.96 5.79 -24.33
N ASP A 421 -62.14 4.94 -23.31
CA ASP A 421 -63.22 4.89 -22.29
C ASP A 421 -62.75 4.33 -20.93
N PRO A 422 -63.52 4.51 -19.84
CA PRO A 422 -63.17 4.09 -18.47
C PRO A 422 -63.78 2.73 -18.09
N ASP A 423 -63.12 1.96 -17.23
CA ASP A 423 -63.71 1.47 -15.97
C ASP A 423 -62.75 0.69 -15.06
N PHE A 424 -62.89 0.91 -13.74
CA PHE A 424 -63.11 -0.08 -12.67
C PHE A 424 -62.55 0.39 -11.31
N SER A 425 -63.16 -0.07 -10.21
CA SER A 425 -63.13 0.63 -8.91
C SER A 425 -62.41 -0.10 -7.77
N LEU A 426 -62.11 0.66 -6.70
CA LEU A 426 -61.46 0.17 -5.48
C LEU A 426 -62.27 -0.91 -4.74
N SER A 427 -61.56 -1.76 -4.00
CA SER A 427 -62.01 -2.13 -2.65
C SER A 427 -60.87 -2.01 -1.63
N LYS A 428 -61.24 -1.81 -0.35
CA LYS A 428 -60.32 -1.57 0.77
C LYS A 428 -60.26 -2.81 1.68
N THR A 429 -59.14 -2.99 2.38
CA THR A 429 -59.18 -3.42 3.80
C THR A 429 -57.96 -2.85 4.52
N SER A 430 -58.12 -2.43 5.77
CA SER A 430 -57.07 -1.84 6.60
C SER A 430 -56.70 -2.75 7.78
N LYS A 431 -55.51 -2.52 8.36
CA LYS A 431 -55.28 -2.71 9.80
C LYS A 431 -54.06 -1.91 10.25
N SER A 432 -54.29 -0.96 11.15
CA SER A 432 -53.24 -0.24 11.88
C SER A 432 -53.04 -0.87 13.27
N ARG A 433 -51.89 -0.63 13.90
CA ARG A 433 -51.75 -0.80 15.36
C ARG A 433 -50.73 0.16 15.96
N THR A 434 -51.21 1.16 16.69
CA THR A 434 -50.42 2.08 17.52
C THR A 434 -50.99 2.10 18.94
N LYS A 435 -50.09 2.11 19.95
CA LYS A 435 -50.26 2.39 21.41
C LYS A 435 -49.26 1.55 22.23
N SER A 436 -48.80 1.93 23.43
CA SER A 436 -48.54 3.27 24.01
C SER A 436 -47.85 3.16 25.38
N ARG A 437 -46.69 3.80 25.53
CA ARG A 437 -46.13 4.47 26.74
C ARG A 437 -46.80 4.26 28.11
N SER A 438 -46.00 3.89 29.11
CA SER A 438 -46.24 4.17 30.55
C SER A 438 -44.93 4.42 31.33
N LYS A 439 -44.99 5.13 32.47
CA LYS A 439 -43.87 5.43 33.40
C LYS A 439 -44.20 4.86 34.79
N SER A 440 -43.19 4.56 35.61
CA SER A 440 -43.26 4.61 37.09
C SER A 440 -41.86 4.77 37.71
N LYS A 441 -41.78 5.20 38.99
CA LYS A 441 -40.54 5.55 39.70
C LYS A 441 -40.75 5.55 41.23
N SER A 442 -40.08 4.66 41.98
CA SER A 442 -39.98 4.61 43.45
C SER A 442 -38.85 3.61 43.82
N THR A 443 -37.87 3.80 44.73
CA THR A 443 -37.70 4.42 46.07
C THR A 443 -37.96 3.52 47.29
N SER A 444 -36.91 2.78 47.72
CA SER A 444 -36.44 2.54 49.11
C SER A 444 -37.37 1.88 50.16
N PRO A 445 -36.91 1.47 51.38
CA PRO A 445 -35.56 1.44 52.01
C PRO A 445 -35.16 -0.03 52.42
N SER A 446 -34.48 -0.45 53.51
CA SER A 446 -33.78 0.14 54.69
C SER A 446 -32.82 -0.87 55.41
N SER A 447 -31.65 -0.41 55.88
CA SER A 447 -30.87 -0.90 57.07
C SER A 447 -30.18 -2.31 57.00
N SER A 448 -29.19 -2.72 57.82
CA SER A 448 -28.39 -2.18 58.98
C SER A 448 -27.20 -3.16 59.27
N SER A 449 -26.12 -2.92 60.05
CA SER A 449 -25.36 -1.73 60.55
C SER A 449 -24.14 -2.20 61.42
N LYS A 450 -23.18 -1.30 61.75
CA LYS A 450 -22.00 -1.46 62.68
C LYS A 450 -20.82 -2.32 62.14
N GLY A 451 -19.55 -2.19 62.58
CA GLY A 451 -18.79 -1.26 63.46
C GLY A 451 -17.28 -1.69 63.48
N ARG A 452 -16.23 -0.84 63.44
CA ARG A 452 -15.67 0.18 64.39
C ARG A 452 -14.48 -0.33 65.27
N ARG A 453 -13.22 0.03 64.90
CA ARG A 453 -11.96 0.06 65.71
C ARG A 453 -11.38 -1.31 66.20
N SER A 454 -10.10 -1.51 66.57
CA SER A 454 -8.80 -0.76 66.44
C SER A 454 -7.59 -1.65 66.87
N SER A 455 -6.34 -1.16 66.74
CA SER A 455 -5.10 -1.58 67.50
C SER A 455 -4.53 -3.01 67.25
N SER A 456 -3.24 -3.35 67.44
CA SER A 456 -1.97 -2.59 67.66
C SER A 456 -0.69 -3.49 67.57
N GLU A 457 0.44 -2.91 67.14
CA GLU A 457 1.88 -3.16 67.49
C GLU A 457 2.57 -4.56 67.58
N SER A 458 3.75 -4.66 66.93
CA SER A 458 5.05 -5.22 67.42
C SER A 458 6.15 -4.92 66.37
N VAL A 459 7.31 -4.26 66.63
CA VAL A 459 8.50 -4.61 67.45
C VAL A 459 9.30 -5.77 66.79
N THR A 460 10.59 -5.70 66.37
CA THR A 460 11.85 -5.06 66.86
C THR A 460 12.66 -4.29 65.77
N ALA A 461 13.53 -3.28 66.03
CA ALA A 461 14.99 -3.31 66.40
C ALA A 461 15.92 -4.14 65.46
N SER A 462 17.22 -3.86 65.18
CA SER A 462 18.23 -2.79 65.49
C SER A 462 19.61 -3.17 64.86
N SER A 463 20.68 -2.37 64.63
CA SER A 463 20.96 -0.91 64.51
C SER A 463 22.47 -0.65 64.19
N THR A 464 22.86 0.53 63.62
CA THR A 464 24.23 1.17 63.62
C THR A 464 25.43 0.45 62.92
N SER A 465 26.58 1.06 62.52
CA SER A 465 26.96 2.45 62.12
C SER A 465 28.42 2.53 61.54
N GLY A 466 28.73 3.58 60.76
CA GLY A 466 30.11 4.12 60.55
C GLY A 466 30.89 3.72 59.27
N VAL A 467 32.04 4.33 58.87
CA VAL A 467 32.50 5.76 58.79
C VAL A 467 33.96 5.85 58.23
N ARG A 468 34.34 6.98 57.56
CA ARG A 468 35.69 7.44 57.06
C ARG A 468 36.22 6.94 55.68
N ARG A 469 37.21 7.58 55.00
CA ARG A 469 37.58 9.03 54.74
C ARG A 469 38.87 9.20 53.89
N LYS A 470 38.86 10.02 52.80
CA LYS A 470 40.04 10.66 52.09
C LYS A 470 41.08 9.71 51.45
N GLN A 471 42.06 10.09 50.59
CA GLN A 471 42.50 11.34 49.88
C GLN A 471 43.11 10.88 48.51
N LYS A 472 43.19 11.56 47.35
CA LYS A 472 43.39 12.96 46.86
C LYS A 472 44.84 13.48 46.83
N HIS A 473 45.39 13.68 45.61
CA HIS A 473 46.32 14.70 45.06
C HIS A 473 46.37 14.46 43.52
N ASP A 474 46.08 15.40 42.59
CA ASP A 474 46.79 16.62 42.12
C ASP A 474 47.87 16.31 41.03
N SER A 475 48.18 17.15 40.02
CA SER A 475 47.93 18.61 39.82
C SER A 475 47.93 19.09 38.35
N ALA A 476 47.12 20.11 38.04
CA ALA A 476 47.34 21.19 37.04
C ALA A 476 47.42 20.85 35.52
N HIS A 477 47.21 21.79 34.56
CA HIS A 477 47.04 23.25 34.65
C HIS A 477 45.92 23.78 33.70
N SER A 478 45.36 24.97 33.98
CA SER A 478 44.24 25.63 33.25
C SER A 478 44.71 26.72 32.26
N SER A 479 43.93 27.13 31.25
CA SER A 479 42.71 28.01 31.29
C SER A 479 41.55 27.48 30.42
N GLY A 480 40.26 27.87 30.54
CA GLY A 480 39.58 29.06 31.12
C GLY A 480 38.92 29.85 29.98
N VAL A 481 37.60 30.05 29.88
CA VAL A 481 36.60 30.53 30.88
C VAL A 481 35.28 29.73 30.83
N ASN A 482 34.52 29.68 31.94
CA ASN A 482 33.22 29.01 32.09
C ASN A 482 32.01 29.96 31.87
N LEU A 483 30.83 29.40 31.57
CA LEU A 483 29.62 29.59 32.41
C LEU A 483 28.46 28.62 32.09
N LEU A 484 28.06 27.87 33.13
CA LEU A 484 26.80 27.15 33.44
C LEU A 484 25.63 27.08 32.44
N GLY A 485 25.07 25.86 32.30
CA GLY A 485 23.61 25.63 32.21
C GLY A 485 23.08 25.05 33.54
N PRO A 486 21.89 24.39 33.61
CA PRO A 486 20.93 24.10 32.53
C PRO A 486 19.43 24.38 32.88
N SER A 487 18.53 24.16 31.91
CA SER A 487 17.11 23.71 32.08
C SER A 487 16.10 24.57 32.89
N SER A 488 15.10 25.16 32.21
CA SER A 488 13.66 24.92 32.55
C SER A 488 12.58 25.43 31.54
N ASP A 489 12.91 26.04 30.39
CA ASP A 489 11.92 26.83 29.63
C ASP A 489 11.01 26.07 28.65
N ARG A 490 10.01 25.37 29.20
CA ARG A 490 8.85 24.83 28.45
C ARG A 490 7.49 25.32 28.99
N LYS A 491 7.46 26.43 29.74
CA LYS A 491 6.21 26.96 30.35
C LYS A 491 5.88 28.42 30.04
N GLU A 492 6.79 29.21 29.47
CA GLU A 492 6.55 30.65 29.25
C GLU A 492 5.83 30.98 27.91
N LEU A 493 5.80 30.04 26.95
CA LEU A 493 5.21 30.25 25.62
C LEU A 493 3.69 29.99 25.52
N LEU A 494 2.98 29.80 26.63
CA LEU A 494 1.52 29.65 26.68
C LEU A 494 0.80 30.85 27.35
N GLY A 495 1.47 32.01 27.44
CA GLY A 495 0.98 33.20 28.15
C GLY A 495 0.51 34.38 27.28
N ARG A 496 0.39 34.24 25.95
CA ARG A 496 0.05 35.38 25.05
C ARG A 496 -0.89 35.03 23.89
N ILE A 497 -2.16 34.77 24.22
CA ILE A 497 -3.36 35.24 23.50
C ILE A 497 -4.43 35.36 24.61
N GLY A 498 -5.03 36.55 24.76
CA GLY A 498 -5.71 36.92 26.00
C GLY A 498 -7.17 36.48 26.10
N CYS A 499 -7.56 36.04 27.30
CA CYS A 499 -8.92 36.06 27.84
C CYS A 499 -8.80 36.04 29.37
N ASP A 500 -8.95 37.20 30.01
CA ASP A 500 -8.85 37.32 31.47
C ASP A 500 -10.00 36.61 32.19
N LYS A 501 -9.70 36.05 33.37
CA LYS A 501 -10.72 35.57 34.30
C LYS A 501 -11.09 36.69 35.27
N GLY A 502 -12.34 37.11 35.26
CA GLY A 502 -12.94 37.82 36.39
C GLY A 502 -12.87 36.95 37.66
N SER A 503 -12.70 37.62 38.80
CA SER A 503 -12.54 36.98 40.11
C SER A 503 -13.86 36.55 40.77
N ASN A 504 -13.75 35.79 41.85
CA ASN A 504 -14.88 35.27 42.63
C ASN A 504 -15.66 36.35 43.41
N SER A 505 -16.88 35.96 43.82
CA SER A 505 -17.58 36.28 45.08
C SER A 505 -17.79 37.74 45.47
N ASP A 506 -19.07 38.12 45.54
CA ASP A 506 -19.84 37.96 46.79
C ASP A 506 -21.04 37.00 46.55
#